data_AF-A0A4Y3PQ10-F1
#
_entry.id   AF-A0A4Y3PQ10-F1
#
_cell.length_a   1.000
_cell.length_b   1.000
_cell.length_c   1.000
_cell.angle_alpha   90.00
_cell.angle_beta   90.00
_cell.angle_gamma   90.00
#
_symmetry.space_group_name_H-M   'P 1'
#
loop_
_entity.id
_entity.type
_entity.pdbx_description
1 polymer ?
#
loop_
_entity_poly.entity_id
_entity_poly.type
_entity_poly.pdbx_seq_one_letter_code
_entity_poly.pdbx_strand_id
1 'polypeptide(L)'
;MSYNAKMDWKQDDPVTEVDINRWEQGIADAHAAIAVLTADVSNLKTRVNVIESTLPENFLHNHFKDDLSTIIGIKVIRGYYNKAQSRLEV
;
A
#
# COMPACT_ATOMS: atom_id res chain seq x y z
N MET A 1 19.58 -26.03 2.39
CA MET A 1 18.39 -26.91 2.31
C MET A 1 17.24 -26.17 2.96
N SER A 2 16.02 -26.24 2.42
CA SER A 2 14.86 -25.62 3.07
C SER A 2 14.50 -26.37 4.35
N TYR A 3 14.15 -25.64 5.42
CA TYR A 3 13.65 -26.25 6.66
C TYR A 3 12.42 -27.14 6.40
N ASN A 4 12.42 -28.35 6.95
CA ASN A 4 11.31 -29.30 6.85
C ASN A 4 10.96 -29.87 8.23
N ALA A 5 9.87 -29.42 8.83
CA ALA A 5 9.48 -29.80 10.19
C ALA A 5 9.12 -31.29 10.31
N LYS A 6 9.64 -31.97 11.34
CA LYS A 6 9.12 -33.26 11.79
C LYS A 6 7.95 -33.02 12.74
N MET A 7 6.80 -33.59 12.43
CA MET A 7 5.54 -33.38 13.16
C MET A 7 5.00 -34.67 13.77
N ASP A 8 5.61 -35.81 13.49
CA ASP A 8 5.17 -37.16 13.86
C ASP A 8 5.94 -37.74 15.06
N TRP A 9 6.35 -36.87 15.99
CA TRP A 9 7.07 -37.26 17.21
C TRP A 9 6.26 -38.23 18.07
N LYS A 10 6.87 -39.34 18.45
CA LYS A 10 6.37 -40.22 19.51
C LYS A 10 7.12 -39.97 20.82
N GLN A 11 6.51 -40.36 21.94
CA GLN A 11 7.07 -40.14 23.27
C GLN A 11 8.48 -40.72 23.43
N ASP A 12 8.74 -41.88 22.83
CA ASP A 12 10.02 -42.59 22.95
C ASP A 12 10.94 -42.38 21.73
N ASP A 13 10.60 -41.46 20.82
CA ASP A 13 11.47 -41.16 19.70
C ASP A 13 12.78 -40.54 20.21
N PRO A 14 13.95 -41.09 19.86
CA PRO A 14 15.21 -40.49 20.24
C PRO A 14 15.40 -39.17 19.48
N VAL A 15 15.88 -38.15 20.19
CA VAL A 15 16.37 -36.92 19.56
C VAL A 15 17.79 -37.15 19.10
N THR A 16 18.03 -37.00 17.80
CA THR A 16 19.34 -37.20 17.17
C THR A 16 19.99 -35.87 16.80
N GLU A 17 21.27 -35.89 16.46
CA GLU A 17 21.99 -34.73 15.92
C GLU A 17 21.31 -34.16 14.68
N VAL A 18 20.74 -35.02 13.82
CA VAL A 18 20.01 -34.59 12.62
C VAL A 18 18.79 -33.75 12.98
N ASP A 19 18.09 -34.10 14.06
CA ASP A 19 16.94 -33.35 14.53
C ASP A 19 17.34 -31.97 15.07
N ILE A 20 18.46 -31.91 15.80
CA ILE A 20 19.02 -30.66 16.32
C ILE A 20 19.49 -29.76 15.18
N ASN A 21 20.28 -30.29 14.24
CA ASN A 21 20.76 -29.54 13.07
C ASN A 21 19.58 -28.99 12.24
N ARG A 22 18.50 -29.76 12.12
CA ARG A 22 17.27 -29.28 11.47
C ARG A 22 16.66 -28.11 12.23
N TRP A 23 16.53 -28.19 13.55
CA TRP A 23 16.00 -27.08 14.34
C TRP A 23 16.87 -25.83 14.24
N GLU A 24 18.19 -25.98 14.31
CA GLU A 24 19.14 -24.87 14.12
C GLU A 24 18.98 -24.21 12.75
N GLN A 25 18.81 -25.01 11.69
CA GLN A 25 18.50 -24.48 10.36
C GLN A 25 17.18 -23.71 10.35
N GLY A 26 16.12 -24.24 10.97
CA GLY A 26 14.83 -23.57 11.05
C GLY A 26 14.89 -22.24 11.79
N ILE A 27 15.68 -22.18 12.87
CA ILE A 27 15.91 -20.94 13.64
C ILE A 27 16.70 -19.94 12.79
N ALA A 28 17.75 -20.37 12.10
CA ALA A 28 18.53 -19.51 11.21
C ALA A 28 17.69 -18.94 10.06
N ASP A 29 16.88 -19.78 9.41
CA ASP A 29 15.96 -19.37 8.35
C ASP A 29 14.93 -18.36 8.85
N ALA A 30 14.37 -18.59 10.04
CA ALA A 30 13.42 -17.66 10.68
C ALA A 30 14.08 -16.30 10.98
N HIS A 31 15.30 -16.29 11.52
CA HIS A 31 16.04 -15.04 11.75
C HIS A 31 16.32 -14.27 10.46
N ALA A 32 16.69 -14.96 9.38
CA ALA A 32 16.90 -14.34 8.08
C ALA A 32 15.60 -13.72 7.54
N ALA A 33 14.47 -14.43 7.64
CA ALA A 33 13.16 -13.91 7.23
C ALA A 33 12.73 -12.69 8.06
N ILE A 34 12.95 -12.72 9.38
CA ILE A 34 12.66 -11.60 10.28
C ILE A 34 13.52 -10.38 9.93
N ALA A 35 14.80 -10.58 9.60
CA ALA A 35 15.69 -9.48 9.21
C ALA A 35 15.21 -8.78 7.93
N VAL A 36 14.80 -9.55 6.92
CA VAL A 36 14.22 -9.03 5.67
C VAL A 36 12.92 -8.28 5.97
N LEU A 37 12.01 -8.88 6.72
CA LEU A 37 10.73 -8.24 7.08
C LEU A 37 10.94 -6.94 7.85
N THR A 38 11.92 -6.89 8.74
CA THR A 38 12.26 -5.69 9.51
C THR A 38 12.74 -4.57 8.60
N ALA A 39 13.59 -4.88 7.61
CA ALA A 39 14.04 -3.91 6.62
C ALA A 39 12.87 -3.40 5.75
N ASP A 40 11.99 -4.29 5.30
CA ASP A 40 10.82 -3.94 4.50
C ASP A 40 9.83 -3.05 5.26
N VAL A 41 9.56 -3.36 6.53
CA VAL A 41 8.69 -2.55 7.40
C VAL A 41 9.30 -1.17 7.64
N SER A 42 10.62 -1.09 7.86
CA SER A 42 11.32 0.20 8.01
C SER A 42 11.22 1.06 6.74
N ASN A 43 11.40 0.44 5.57
CA ASN A 43 11.24 1.10 4.27
C ASN A 43 9.79 1.57 4.08
N LEU A 44 8.80 0.74 4.41
CA LEU A 44 7.39 1.10 4.31
C LEU A 44 7.04 2.27 5.23
N LYS A 45 7.49 2.24 6.48
CA LYS A 45 7.31 3.34 7.44
C LYS A 45 7.87 4.65 6.90
N THR A 46 9.07 4.60 6.32
CA THR A 46 9.69 5.78 5.70
C THR A 46 8.84 6.33 4.54
N ARG A 47 8.34 5.46 3.66
CA ARG A 47 7.47 5.87 2.55
C ARG A 47 6.15 6.46 3.03
N VAL A 48 5.53 5.89 4.06
CA VAL A 48 4.31 6.43 4.67
C VAL A 48 4.56 7.82 5.23
N ASN A 49 5.64 8.01 6.01
CA ASN A 49 5.99 9.33 6.54
C ASN A 49 6.23 10.37 5.43
N VAL A 50 6.84 9.96 4.31
CA VAL A 50 7.01 10.84 3.14
C VAL A 50 5.65 11.18 2.54
N ILE A 51 4.74 10.22 2.37
CA ILE A 51 3.38 10.48 1.87
C ILE A 51 2.64 11.44 2.81
N GLU A 52 2.66 11.19 4.13
CA GLU A 52 2.00 12.04 5.13
C GLU A 52 2.56 13.47 5.15
N SER A 53 3.87 13.64 4.93
CA SER A 53 4.50 14.97 4.88
C SER A 53 4.34 15.68 3.52
N THR A 54 4.16 14.93 2.43
CA THR A 54 4.00 15.47 1.07
C THR A 54 2.55 15.72 0.68
N LEU A 55 1.59 15.00 1.29
CA LEU A 55 0.18 15.32 1.16
C LEU A 55 -0.13 16.52 2.09
N PRO A 56 -0.40 17.72 1.56
CA PRO A 56 -0.73 18.86 2.39
C PRO A 56 -2.04 18.56 3.12
N GLU A 57 -1.95 18.37 4.44
CA GLU A 57 -3.06 18.22 5.40
C GLU A 57 -4.34 17.62 4.80
N ASN A 58 -4.30 16.40 4.28
CA ASN A 58 -5.47 15.68 3.75
C ASN A 58 -6.31 16.46 2.70
N PHE A 59 -5.75 17.43 1.98
CA PHE A 59 -6.54 18.35 1.13
C PHE A 59 -7.65 19.09 1.91
N LEU A 60 -7.61 19.10 3.25
CA LEU A 60 -8.69 19.60 4.11
C LEU A 60 -8.96 21.09 3.86
N HIS A 61 -7.94 21.81 3.38
CA HIS A 61 -7.99 23.23 3.01
C HIS A 61 -7.76 23.47 1.50
N ASN A 62 -7.65 22.42 0.68
CA ASN A 62 -7.57 22.58 -0.77
C ASN A 62 -8.97 22.89 -1.31
N HIS A 63 -9.34 24.16 -1.20
CA HIS A 63 -10.50 24.71 -1.89
C HIS A 63 -10.08 24.98 -3.34
N PHE A 64 -10.27 23.99 -4.22
CA PHE A 64 -10.16 24.18 -5.66
C PHE A 64 -11.27 25.16 -6.10
N LYS A 65 -11.00 26.45 -5.96
CA LYS A 65 -11.82 27.51 -6.57
C LYS A 65 -11.28 27.67 -7.98
N ASP A 66 -11.94 27.03 -8.93
CA ASP A 66 -11.67 27.29 -10.33
C ASP A 66 -12.05 28.74 -10.62
N ASP A 67 -11.03 29.59 -10.77
CA ASP A 67 -11.22 30.97 -11.20
C ASP A 67 -11.34 31.00 -12.72
N LEU A 68 -12.57 31.16 -13.20
CA LEU A 68 -12.88 31.27 -14.63
C LEU A 68 -12.79 32.72 -15.13
N SER A 69 -12.31 33.67 -14.33
CA SER A 69 -12.19 35.10 -14.71
C SER A 69 -11.32 35.34 -15.94
N THR A 70 -10.40 34.42 -16.23
CA THR A 70 -9.51 34.48 -17.40
C THR A 70 -10.06 33.76 -18.63
N ILE A 71 -11.22 33.10 -18.52
CA ILE A 71 -11.88 32.48 -19.67
C ILE A 71 -12.50 33.58 -20.54
N ILE A 72 -11.90 33.79 -21.71
CA ILE A 72 -12.35 34.78 -22.69
C ILE A 72 -13.53 34.31 -23.55
N GLY A 73 -13.92 33.03 -23.46
CA GLY A 73 -15.10 32.52 -24.14
C GLY A 73 -15.27 31.01 -24.06
N ILE A 74 -16.53 30.57 -24.15
CA ILE A 74 -16.93 29.17 -24.23
C ILE A 74 -17.67 28.97 -25.55
N LYS A 75 -17.26 28.00 -26.37
CA LYS A 75 -17.95 27.66 -27.62
C LYS A 75 -18.79 26.41 -27.43
N VAL A 76 -20.11 26.57 -27.46
CA VAL A 76 -21.05 25.45 -27.49
C VAL A 76 -21.11 24.91 -28.92
N ILE A 77 -20.77 23.63 -29.10
CA ILE A 77 -20.74 22.97 -30.42
C ILE A 77 -22.03 22.20 -30.75
N ARG A 78 -22.91 21.96 -29.77
CA ARG A 78 -24.19 21.24 -29.88
C ARG A 78 -25.17 21.72 -28.82
N GLY A 79 -26.46 21.76 -29.14
CA GLY A 79 -27.55 22.15 -28.24
C GLY A 79 -28.46 23.23 -28.81
N TYR A 80 -29.57 23.53 -28.12
CA TYR A 80 -30.46 24.63 -28.44
C TYR A 80 -30.78 25.46 -27.18
N TYR A 81 -31.11 26.74 -27.36
CA TYR A 81 -31.50 27.61 -26.25
C TYR A 81 -33.01 27.51 -26.01
N ASN A 82 -33.40 27.00 -24.84
CA ASN A 82 -34.80 26.93 -24.43
C ASN A 82 -35.22 28.27 -23.80
N LYS A 83 -35.98 29.06 -24.57
CA LYS A 83 -36.46 30.38 -24.13
C LYS A 83 -37.43 30.32 -22.95
N ALA A 84 -38.23 29.26 -22.83
CA ALA A 84 -39.22 29.13 -21.77
C ALA A 84 -38.56 28.92 -20.40
N GLN A 85 -37.36 28.32 -20.38
CA GLN A 85 -36.63 27.97 -19.16
C GLN A 85 -35.35 28.78 -18.97
N SER A 86 -35.04 29.69 -19.90
CA SER A 86 -33.83 30.52 -19.90
C SER A 86 -32.54 29.71 -19.68
N ARG A 87 -32.43 28.54 -20.31
CA ARG A 87 -31.25 27.68 -20.22
C ARG A 87 -30.89 27.03 -21.56
N LEU A 88 -29.62 26.65 -21.66
CA LEU A 88 -29.14 25.82 -22.76
C LEU A 88 -29.50 24.36 -22.48
N GLU A 89 -30.04 23.67 -23.49
CA GLU A 89 -30.37 22.25 -23.44
C GLU A 89 -29.53 21.50 -24.49
N VAL A 90 -29.13 20.27 -24.17
CA VAL A 90 -28.32 19.39 -25.03
C VAL A 90 -29.21 18.30 -25.62
#